data_AF-A0A4R1WEH4-F1
#
_entry.id   AF-A0A4R1WEH4-F1
#
_cell.length_a   1.000
_cell.length_b   1.000
_cell.length_c   1.000
_cell.angle_alpha   90.00
_cell.angle_beta   90.00
_cell.angle_gamma   90.00
#
_symmetry.space_group_name_H-M   'P 1'
#
loop_
_entity.id
_entity.type
_entity.pdbx_description
1 polymer ?
#
loop_
_entity_poly.entity_id
_entity_poly.type
_entity_poly.pdbx_seq_one_letter_code
_entity_poly.pdbx_strand_id
1 'polypeptide(L)'
;MGRCARIRGVLTMEQQPQVYRFTWRGIEIEATYSPVQWGVIAHLEIRSIEPPRAPLPITETGYLSHFHPCGTVEANGGDVVAQVTAWLDEDATKPAWRAYVAKSRQGELF
;
A
#
# COMPACT_ATOMS: atom_id res chain seq x y z
N MET A 1 -31.95 -37.57 -13.48
CA MET A 1 -30.56 -37.29 -13.92
C MET A 1 -30.26 -35.81 -13.71
N GLY A 2 -29.64 -35.46 -12.58
CA GLY A 2 -29.32 -34.08 -12.21
C GLY A 2 -28.13 -33.55 -13.00
N ARG A 3 -28.32 -32.43 -13.69
CA ARG A 3 -27.22 -31.66 -14.29
C ARG A 3 -26.55 -30.86 -13.18
N CYS A 4 -25.31 -31.23 -12.87
CA CYS A 4 -24.42 -30.49 -11.99
C CYS A 4 -24.09 -29.14 -12.67
N ALA A 5 -24.79 -28.08 -12.26
CA ALA A 5 -24.47 -26.72 -12.68
C ALA A 5 -23.23 -26.26 -11.91
N ARG A 6 -22.12 -26.14 -12.62
CA ARG A 6 -20.87 -25.57 -12.12
C ARG A 6 -21.11 -24.10 -11.81
N ILE A 7 -21.31 -23.76 -10.53
CA ILE A 7 -21.44 -22.37 -10.07
C ILE A 7 -20.08 -21.70 -10.27
N ARG A 8 -19.89 -21.00 -11.39
CA ARG A 8 -18.83 -20.01 -11.52
C ARG A 8 -19.16 -18.89 -10.54
N GLY A 9 -18.44 -18.83 -9.43
CA GLY A 9 -18.56 -17.75 -8.45
C GLY A 9 -18.38 -16.42 -9.16
N VAL A 10 -19.42 -15.59 -9.12
CA VAL A 10 -19.33 -14.19 -9.51
C VAL A 10 -18.55 -13.52 -8.39
N LEU A 11 -17.24 -13.37 -8.55
CA LEU A 11 -16.50 -12.36 -7.79
C LEU A 11 -17.10 -11.03 -8.23
N THR A 12 -17.81 -10.37 -7.32
CA THR A 12 -18.28 -8.99 -7.55
C THR A 12 -17.04 -8.15 -7.87
N MET A 13 -17.10 -7.26 -8.86
CA MET A 13 -15.96 -6.44 -9.31
C MET A 13 -15.25 -5.69 -8.16
N GLU A 14 -15.94 -5.49 -7.04
CA GLU A 14 -15.45 -4.85 -5.81
C GLU A 14 -14.49 -5.70 -4.96
N GLN A 15 -14.23 -6.96 -5.34
CA GLN A 15 -13.33 -7.86 -4.61
C GLN A 15 -11.99 -8.12 -5.33
N GLN A 16 -11.77 -7.49 -6.50
CA GLN A 16 -10.52 -7.63 -7.22
C GLN A 16 -9.44 -6.70 -6.65
N PRO A 17 -8.15 -7.10 -6.65
CA PRO A 17 -7.07 -6.22 -6.28
C PRO A 17 -7.06 -4.96 -7.17
N GLN A 18 -7.07 -3.78 -6.55
CA GLN A 18 -6.91 -2.50 -7.23
C GLN A 18 -5.49 -2.00 -7.06
N VAL A 19 -4.88 -1.54 -8.15
CA VAL A 19 -3.50 -1.04 -8.17
C VAL A 19 -3.51 0.46 -8.37
N TYR A 20 -2.83 1.18 -7.49
CA TYR A 20 -2.68 2.61 -7.52
C TYR A 20 -1.20 2.97 -7.62
N ARG A 21 -0.87 3.94 -8.47
CA ARG A 21 0.48 4.48 -8.59
C ARG A 21 0.47 5.97 -8.35
N PHE A 22 1.41 6.44 -7.54
CA PHE A 22 1.55 7.84 -7.20
C PHE A 22 2.99 8.15 -6.78
N THR A 23 3.33 9.43 -6.73
CA THR A 23 4.66 9.88 -6.31
C THR A 23 4.57 10.55 -4.94
N TRP A 24 5.44 10.14 -4.02
CA TRP A 24 5.60 10.78 -2.72
C TRP A 24 7.05 11.24 -2.53
N ARG A 25 7.26 12.56 -2.43
CA ARG A 25 8.58 13.20 -2.24
C ARG A 25 9.68 12.71 -3.19
N GLY A 26 9.31 12.44 -4.44
CA GLY A 26 10.23 11.96 -5.48
C GLY A 26 10.41 10.44 -5.56
N ILE A 27 9.71 9.67 -4.73
CA ILE A 27 9.67 8.20 -4.80
C ILE A 27 8.35 7.78 -5.45
N GLU A 28 8.41 7.01 -6.53
CA GLU A 28 7.25 6.37 -7.14
C GLU A 28 6.84 5.16 -6.31
N ILE A 29 5.57 5.11 -5.92
CA ILE A 29 4.99 4.09 -5.06
C ILE A 29 3.84 3.42 -5.81
N GLU A 30 3.78 2.09 -5.71
CA GLU A 30 2.61 1.31 -6.07
C GLU A 30 1.94 0.77 -4.80
N ALA A 31 0.64 1.02 -4.67
CA ALA A 31 -0.21 0.45 -3.63
C ALA A 31 -1.19 -0.54 -4.28
N THR A 32 -1.16 -1.79 -3.84
CA THR A 32 -2.13 -2.82 -4.26
C THR A 32 -3.08 -3.08 -3.11
N TYR A 33 -4.35 -2.72 -3.29
CA TYR A 33 -5.39 -2.91 -2.30
C TYR A 33 -6.30 -4.07 -2.70
N SER A 34 -6.48 -5.03 -1.81
CA SER A 34 -7.43 -6.13 -1.94
C SER A 34 -8.48 -5.98 -0.83
N PRO A 35 -9.70 -5.51 -1.14
CA PRO A 35 -10.74 -5.29 -0.13
C PRO A 35 -11.13 -6.55 0.63
N VAL A 36 -11.02 -7.71 -0.03
CA VAL A 36 -11.28 -9.03 0.55
C VAL A 36 -10.24 -10.04 0.05
N GLN A 37 -9.21 -10.26 0.85
CA GLN A 37 -8.22 -11.31 0.70
C GLN A 37 -8.62 -12.57 1.48
N TRP A 38 -8.52 -13.73 0.82
CA TRP A 38 -8.92 -15.05 1.34
C TRP A 38 -10.35 -15.10 1.93
N GLY A 39 -11.23 -14.18 1.55
CA GLY A 39 -12.62 -14.12 2.01
C GLY A 39 -12.84 -13.49 3.39
N VAL A 40 -11.79 -13.03 4.09
CA VAL A 40 -11.90 -12.68 5.53
C VAL A 40 -11.16 -11.42 5.97
N ILE A 41 -10.21 -10.91 5.20
CA ILE A 41 -9.37 -9.79 5.63
C ILE A 41 -9.03 -8.88 4.46
N ALA A 42 -8.94 -7.57 4.68
CA ALA A 42 -8.43 -6.68 3.65
C ALA A 42 -6.89 -6.64 3.71
N HIS A 43 -6.26 -6.53 2.54
CA HIS A 43 -4.81 -6.51 2.40
C HIS A 43 -4.39 -5.29 1.58
N LEU A 44 -3.46 -4.51 2.12
CA LEU A 44 -2.83 -3.38 1.46
C LEU A 44 -1.33 -3.64 1.37
N GLU A 45 -0.86 -3.80 0.14
CA GLU A 45 0.55 -3.90 -0.19
C GLU A 45 1.04 -2.53 -0.67
N ILE A 46 2.17 -2.05 -0.15
CA ILE A 46 2.80 -0.80 -0.56
C ILE A 46 4.24 -1.10 -0.95
N ARG A 47 4.64 -0.64 -2.13
CA ARG A 47 6.01 -0.82 -2.63
C ARG A 47 6.56 0.44 -3.29
N SER A 48 7.81 0.78 -3.00
CA SER A 48 8.59 1.73 -3.80
C SER A 48 9.03 1.08 -5.11
N ILE A 49 8.65 1.63 -6.25
CA ILE A 49 8.99 1.10 -7.58
C ILE A 49 10.10 1.90 -8.27
N GLU A 50 10.23 3.20 -8.01
CA GLU A 50 11.32 4.03 -8.53
C GLU A 50 11.73 5.11 -7.51
N PRO A 51 12.97 5.10 -6.97
CA PRO A 51 13.95 4.03 -7.13
C PRO A 51 13.47 2.72 -6.50
N PRO A 52 13.80 1.55 -7.09
CA PRO A 52 13.39 0.26 -6.55
C PRO A 52 13.90 0.06 -5.11
N ARG A 53 13.00 -0.37 -4.21
CA ARG A 53 13.30 -0.60 -2.79
C ARG A 53 13.80 0.66 -2.05
N ALA A 54 13.45 1.84 -2.53
CA ALA A 54 13.67 3.08 -1.79
C ALA A 54 13.01 2.96 -0.39
N PRO A 55 13.76 3.20 0.70
CA PRO A 55 13.18 3.22 2.02
C PRO A 55 12.00 4.21 2.09
N LEU A 56 10.98 3.85 2.83
CA LEU A 56 9.82 4.67 3.14
C LEU A 56 9.77 4.88 4.66
N PRO A 57 9.16 5.97 5.14
CA PRO A 57 9.05 6.21 6.58
C PRO A 57 8.31 5.09 7.34
N ILE A 58 7.42 4.36 6.66
CA ILE A 58 6.67 3.20 7.17
C ILE A 58 7.39 1.85 6.99
N THR A 59 8.47 1.79 6.21
CA THR A 59 9.23 0.56 5.94
C THR A 59 10.64 0.84 5.39
N GLU A 60 11.66 0.27 6.03
CA GLU A 60 13.05 0.45 5.61
C GLU A 60 13.38 -0.23 4.27
N THR A 61 12.64 -1.27 3.88
CA THR A 61 12.90 -2.06 2.67
C THR A 61 12.21 -1.53 1.43
N GLY A 62 11.38 -0.50 1.58
CA GLY A 62 10.48 -0.01 0.53
C GLY A 62 9.31 -0.94 0.26
N TYR A 63 9.03 -1.93 1.13
CA TYR A 63 7.90 -2.84 1.02
C TYR A 63 7.15 -2.98 2.35
N LEU A 64 5.83 -2.83 2.33
CA LEU A 64 4.95 -3.05 3.47
C LEU A 64 3.77 -3.92 3.06
N SER A 65 3.51 -4.96 3.86
CA SER A 65 2.31 -5.79 3.78
C SER A 65 1.47 -5.52 5.02
N HIS A 66 0.31 -4.89 4.83
CA HIS A 66 -0.55 -4.47 5.93
C HIS A 66 -1.94 -5.10 5.82
N PHE A 67 -2.45 -5.63 6.94
CA PHE A 67 -3.74 -6.31 7.01
C PHE A 67 -4.66 -5.58 7.98
N HIS A 68 -5.92 -5.41 7.60
CA HIS A 68 -6.93 -4.77 8.43
C HIS A 68 -8.32 -5.36 8.17
N PRO A 69 -9.32 -5.09 9.02
CA PRO A 69 -10.70 -5.53 8.77
C PRO A 69 -11.22 -5.05 7.42
N CYS A 70 -11.99 -5.89 6.73
CA CYS A 70 -12.69 -5.51 5.49
C CYS A 70 -13.60 -4.30 5.74
N GLY A 71 -13.69 -3.38 4.77
CA GLY A 71 -14.50 -2.18 4.91
C GLY A 71 -13.80 -1.01 5.60
N THR A 72 -12.58 -1.19 6.12
CA THR A 72 -11.87 -0.11 6.84
C THR A 72 -11.51 1.07 5.92
N VAL A 73 -11.04 0.81 4.69
CA VAL A 73 -10.67 1.87 3.75
C VAL A 73 -11.93 2.59 3.26
N GLU A 74 -12.97 1.84 2.96
CA GLU A 74 -14.27 2.31 2.49
C GLU A 74 -14.94 3.19 3.54
N ALA A 75 -14.90 2.79 4.82
CA ALA A 75 -15.39 3.58 5.94
C ALA A 75 -14.62 4.91 6.12
N ASN A 76 -13.36 4.96 5.68
CA ASN A 76 -12.52 6.17 5.70
C ASN A 76 -12.60 6.99 4.40
N GLY A 77 -13.60 6.76 3.56
CA GLY A 77 -13.84 7.51 2.32
C GLY A 77 -13.35 6.82 1.05
N GLY A 78 -12.74 5.64 1.15
CA GLY A 78 -12.39 4.78 0.00
C GLY A 78 -11.14 5.17 -0.78
N ASP A 79 -10.44 6.24 -0.39
CA ASP A 79 -9.24 6.71 -1.10
C ASP A 79 -7.96 6.07 -0.52
N VAL A 80 -7.54 4.99 -1.18
CA VAL A 80 -6.30 4.26 -0.84
C VAL A 80 -5.07 5.16 -0.95
N VAL A 81 -5.00 6.03 -1.95
CA VAL A 81 -3.82 6.89 -2.16
C VAL A 81 -3.73 7.93 -1.05
N ALA A 82 -4.84 8.57 -0.69
CA ALA A 82 -4.90 9.51 0.42
C ALA A 82 -4.52 8.84 1.74
N GLN A 83 -5.01 7.62 2.00
CA GLN A 83 -4.70 6.88 3.21
C GLN A 83 -3.21 6.53 3.31
N VAL A 84 -2.61 6.00 2.23
CA VAL A 84 -1.18 5.69 2.21
C VAL A 84 -0.34 6.96 2.34
N THR A 85 -0.73 8.04 1.66
CA THR A 85 -0.02 9.34 1.75
C THR A 85 -0.06 9.89 3.17
N ALA A 86 -1.19 9.79 3.86
CA ALA A 86 -1.32 10.22 5.25
C ALA A 86 -0.37 9.44 6.18
N TRP A 87 -0.28 8.11 6.04
CA TRP A 87 0.68 7.31 6.80
C TRP A 87 2.13 7.70 6.53
N LEU A 88 2.47 7.91 5.26
CA LEU A 88 3.81 8.33 4.86
C LEU A 88 4.17 9.70 5.47
N ASP A 89 3.26 10.67 5.41
CA ASP A 89 3.50 11.99 5.97
C ASP A 89 3.55 12.01 7.49
N GLU A 90 2.70 11.23 8.17
CA GLU A 90 2.72 11.06 9.62
C GLU A 90 4.05 10.44 10.07
N ASP A 91 4.44 9.30 9.50
CA ASP A 91 5.70 8.63 9.88
C ASP A 91 6.92 9.43 9.46
N ALA A 92 6.83 10.25 8.41
CA ALA A 92 7.92 11.15 8.02
C ALA A 92 8.19 12.27 9.05
N THR A 93 7.27 12.50 10.00
CA THR A 93 7.52 13.42 11.12
C THR A 93 8.46 12.82 12.18
N LYS A 94 8.61 11.49 12.21
CA LYS A 94 9.40 10.80 13.23
C LYS A 94 10.88 11.21 13.16
N PRO A 95 11.56 11.41 14.31
CA PRO A 95 12.98 11.80 14.33
C PRO A 95 13.90 10.84 13.56
N ALA A 96 13.62 9.53 13.61
CA ALA A 96 14.39 8.52 12.90
C ALA A 96 14.38 8.74 11.38
N TRP A 97 13.21 8.99 10.79
CA TRP A 97 13.10 9.27 9.37
C TRP A 97 13.79 10.59 8.99
N ARG A 98 13.60 11.64 9.78
CA ARG A 98 14.28 12.93 9.56
C ARG A 98 15.80 12.79 9.58
N ALA A 99 16.34 11.98 10.50
CA ALA A 99 17.77 11.68 10.57
C ALA A 99 18.24 10.87 9.35
N TYR A 100 17.47 9.88 8.89
CA TYR A 100 17.74 9.15 7.66
C TYR A 100 17.83 10.08 6.45
N VAL A 101 16.84 10.97 6.27
CA VAL A 101 16.80 11.95 5.17
C VAL A 101 17.96 12.94 5.26
N ALA A 102 18.33 13.40 6.46
CA ALA A 102 19.47 14.29 6.63
C ALA A 102 20.79 13.58 6.25
N LYS A 103 20.95 12.32 6.65
CA LYS A 103 22.13 11.50 6.33
C LYS A 103 22.22 11.17 4.84
N SER A 104 21.10 10.85 4.18
CA SER A 104 21.09 10.56 2.74
C SER A 104 21.52 11.77 1.91
N ARG A 105 21.15 12.98 2.31
CA ARG A 105 21.60 14.25 1.68
C ARG A 105 23.08 14.55 1.92
N GLN A 106 23.65 14.14 3.05
CA GLN A 106 25.07 14.35 3.36
C GLN A 106 25.99 13.33 2.70
N GLY A 107 25.44 12.21 2.19
CA GLY A 107 26.20 11.13 1.55
C GLY A 107 26.67 11.42 0.12
N GLU A 108 26.26 12.52 -0.50
CA GLU A 108 26.69 12.96 -1.85
C GLU A 108 28.03 13.73 -1.85
N LEU A 109 28.92 13.46 -0.88
CA LEU A 109 30.18 14.22 -0.69
C LEU A 109 31.45 13.53 -1.24
N PHE A 110 31.35 12.48 -2.06
CA PHE A 110 32.52 11.82 -2.65
C PHE A 110 32.32 11.49 -4.12
#